data_AF-A0A109UW96-F1
#
_entry.id   AF-A0A109UW96-F1
#
_cell.length_a   1.000
_cell.length_b   1.000
_cell.length_c   1.000
_cell.angle_alpha   90.00
_cell.angle_beta   90.00
_cell.angle_gamma   90.00
#
_symmetry.space_group_name_H-M   'P 1'
#
loop_
_entity.id
_entity.type
_entity.pdbx_description
1 polymer ?
#
loop_
_entity_poly.entity_id
_entity_poly.type
_entity_poly.pdbx_seq_one_letter_code
_entity_poly.pdbx_strand_id
1 'polypeptide(L)'
;MERYCRKCGAKLKNEAIFCPNCGEKAVYPDESFLSKYKIPLIIAAVAAIILISFVVLTPQTQIVKVDDVEFEIPADYVNDPSRTEVSYDENVKSSAMGWSNKDTYIEIGVARTPGSGFNSQEAAANVGGSPTKMLGYSGYYQKYDNESYTFVFGLKDKVCMVYVSDYDAFKDIKVISEE
;
A
#
# COMPACT_ATOMS: atom_id res chain seq x y z
N MET A 1 14.22 -50.54 16.27
CA MET A 1 14.96 -50.46 14.99
C MET A 1 16.26 -51.23 15.16
N GLU A 2 16.53 -52.23 14.34
CA GLU A 2 17.76 -53.03 14.44
C GLU A 2 18.90 -52.31 13.70
N ARG A 3 20.09 -52.22 14.31
CA ARG A 3 21.26 -51.54 13.74
C ARG A 3 22.26 -52.56 13.22
N TYR A 4 22.98 -52.22 12.16
CA TYR A 4 24.01 -53.08 11.57
C TYR A 4 25.30 -52.29 11.36
N CYS A 5 26.43 -52.97 11.52
CA CYS A 5 27.74 -52.38 11.25
C CYS A 5 27.90 -52.11 9.75
N ARG A 6 28.25 -50.87 9.39
CA ARG A 6 28.47 -50.47 7.97
C ARG A 6 29.67 -51.16 7.31
N LYS A 7 30.60 -51.69 8.12
CA LYS A 7 31.82 -52.34 7.62
C LYS A 7 31.66 -53.84 7.43
N CYS A 8 31.01 -54.53 8.38
CA CYS A 8 30.93 -56.00 8.37
C CYS A 8 29.51 -56.57 8.38
N GLY A 9 28.47 -55.73 8.42
CA GLY A 9 27.07 -56.19 8.42
C GLY A 9 26.59 -56.83 9.72
N ALA A 10 27.42 -56.92 10.77
CA ALA A 10 27.02 -57.52 12.03
C ALA A 10 25.94 -56.67 12.74
N LYS A 11 24.95 -57.34 13.34
CA LYS A 11 23.90 -56.69 14.14
C LYS A 11 24.51 -56.04 15.38
N LEU A 12 24.24 -54.75 15.58
CA LEU A 12 24.70 -53.94 16.70
C LEU A 12 23.60 -53.81 17.74
N LYS A 13 23.97 -53.84 19.03
CA LYS A 13 23.06 -53.46 20.12
C LYS A 13 22.79 -51.95 20.06
N ASN A 14 21.64 -51.51 20.58
CA ASN A 14 21.20 -50.11 20.50
C ASN A 14 22.19 -49.09 21.10
N GLU A 15 23.12 -49.55 21.95
CA GLU A 15 24.13 -48.74 22.68
C GLU A 15 25.57 -49.23 22.45
N ALA A 16 25.82 -50.08 21.44
CA ALA A 16 27.18 -50.55 21.15
C ALA A 16 28.04 -49.43 20.54
N ILE A 17 29.03 -48.90 21.28
CA ILE A 17 29.94 -47.82 20.80
C ILE A 17 30.86 -48.30 19.68
N PHE A 18 31.24 -49.58 19.73
CA PHE A 18 32.07 -50.24 18.73
C PHE A 18 31.43 -51.55 18.28
N CYS A 19 31.70 -51.97 17.05
CA CYS A 19 31.29 -53.27 16.56
C CYS A 19 32.09 -54.36 17.28
N PRO A 20 31.43 -55.33 17.94
CA PRO A 20 32.14 -56.41 18.64
C PRO A 20 32.85 -57.37 17.68
N ASN A 21 32.53 -57.34 16.38
CA ASN A 21 33.10 -58.24 15.38
C ASN A 21 34.33 -57.65 14.66
N CYS A 22 34.31 -56.35 14.34
CA CYS A 22 35.37 -55.72 13.53
C CYS A 22 36.02 -54.48 14.15
N GLY A 23 35.62 -54.09 15.36
CA GLY A 23 36.16 -52.93 16.08
C GLY A 23 35.76 -51.57 15.52
N GLU A 24 35.00 -51.50 14.42
CA GLU A 24 34.58 -50.25 13.81
C GLU A 24 33.65 -49.46 14.74
N LYS A 25 33.83 -48.13 14.82
CA LYS A 25 33.00 -47.27 15.67
C LYS A 25 31.56 -47.26 15.14
N ALA A 26 30.60 -47.50 16.02
CA ALA A 26 29.20 -47.38 15.65
C ALA A 26 28.85 -45.90 15.47
N VAL A 27 28.41 -45.54 14.27
CA VAL A 27 27.92 -44.20 13.97
C VAL A 27 26.48 -44.11 14.45
N TYR A 28 26.26 -43.42 15.56
CA TYR A 28 24.93 -43.05 16.01
C TYR A 28 24.44 -41.89 15.15
N PRO A 29 23.26 -41.95 14.51
CA PRO A 29 22.58 -40.74 14.13
C PRO A 29 22.29 -40.00 15.44
N ASP A 30 22.95 -38.86 15.62
CA ASP A 30 22.77 -38.02 16.79
C ASP A 30 21.40 -37.36 16.72
N GLU A 31 20.42 -37.96 17.39
CA GLU A 31 19.05 -37.44 17.57
C GLU A 31 19.04 -36.04 18.21
N SER A 32 20.14 -35.61 18.87
CA SER A 32 20.23 -34.31 19.54
C SER A 32 20.34 -33.12 18.58
N PHE A 33 20.66 -33.37 17.31
CA PHE A 33 20.77 -32.29 16.33
C PHE A 33 19.39 -31.69 16.02
N LEU A 34 18.36 -32.52 15.83
CA LEU A 34 17.02 -32.05 15.49
C LEU A 34 16.31 -31.36 16.66
N SER A 35 16.53 -31.78 17.90
CA SER A 35 15.86 -31.16 19.06
C SER A 35 16.33 -29.73 19.33
N LYS A 36 17.60 -29.42 19.04
CA LYS A 36 18.18 -28.09 19.24
C LYS A 36 17.60 -27.03 18.30
N TYR A 37 17.22 -27.41 17.07
CA TYR A 37 16.70 -26.47 16.06
C TYR A 37 15.17 -26.39 15.99
N LYS A 38 14.42 -27.27 16.66
CA LYS A 38 12.94 -27.23 16.64
C LYS A 38 12.37 -25.91 17.15
N ILE A 39 12.82 -25.45 18.31
CA ILE A 39 12.34 -24.21 18.92
C ILE A 39 12.65 -22.98 18.04
N PRO A 40 13.90 -22.75 17.58
CA PRO A 40 14.19 -21.60 16.74
C PRO A 40 13.46 -21.67 15.37
N LEU A 41 13.24 -22.87 14.82
CA LEU A 41 12.48 -23.03 13.57
C LEU A 41 10.99 -22.69 13.75
N ILE A 42 10.38 -23.05 14.88
CA ILE A 42 9.01 -22.64 15.22
C ILE A 42 8.94 -21.13 15.39
N ILE A 43 9.88 -20.52 16.12
CA ILE A 43 9.92 -19.07 16.32
C ILE A 43 10.06 -18.35 14.96
N ALA A 44 10.94 -18.83 14.09
CA ALA A 44 11.12 -18.27 12.76
C ALA A 44 9.84 -18.38 11.91
N ALA A 45 9.15 -19.52 11.96
CA ALA A 45 7.88 -19.73 11.26
C ALA A 45 6.78 -18.78 11.77
N VAL A 46 6.65 -18.62 13.09
CA VAL A 46 5.69 -17.69 13.70
C VAL A 46 6.02 -16.24 13.33
N ALA A 47 7.29 -15.84 13.39
CA ALA A 47 7.73 -14.51 12.99
C ALA A 47 7.41 -14.24 11.51
N ALA A 48 7.64 -15.22 10.63
CA ALA A 48 7.29 -15.10 9.22
C ALA A 48 5.78 -14.93 9.01
N ILE A 49 4.94 -15.69 9.74
CA ILE A 49 3.48 -15.56 9.66
C ILE A 49 3.01 -14.18 10.15
N ILE A 50 3.62 -13.65 11.22
CA ILE A 50 3.31 -12.31 11.74
C ILE A 50 3.69 -11.25 10.70
N LEU A 51 4.86 -11.37 10.08
CA LEU A 51 5.32 -10.46 9.03
C LEU A 51 4.39 -10.50 7.80
N ILE A 52 4.01 -11.69 7.33
CA ILE A 52 3.09 -11.84 6.20
C ILE A 52 1.72 -11.26 6.54
N SER A 53 1.19 -11.56 7.73
CA SER A 53 -0.09 -10.99 8.20
C SER A 53 -0.04 -9.47 8.24
N PHE A 54 1.06 -8.89 8.70
CA PHE A 54 1.23 -7.43 8.73
C PHE A 54 1.17 -6.83 7.33
N VAL A 55 1.87 -7.42 6.36
CA VAL A 55 1.86 -6.95 4.96
C VAL A 55 0.48 -7.07 4.31
N VAL A 56 -0.25 -8.16 4.58
CA VAL A 56 -1.61 -8.35 4.04
C VAL A 56 -2.63 -7.39 4.65
N LEU A 57 -2.46 -7.03 5.92
CA LEU A 57 -3.36 -6.11 6.63
C LEU A 57 -3.07 -4.63 6.34
N THR A 58 -1.90 -4.29 5.82
CA THR A 58 -1.65 -2.89 5.42
C THR A 58 -2.48 -2.54 4.19
N PRO A 59 -3.28 -1.46 4.24
CA PRO A 59 -4.05 -1.02 3.08
C PRO A 59 -3.07 -0.74 1.94
N GLN A 60 -3.29 -1.41 0.81
CA GLN A 60 -2.48 -1.21 -0.38
C GLN A 60 -2.88 0.12 -1.01
N THR A 61 -1.90 0.95 -1.34
CA THR A 61 -2.11 2.24 -2.01
C THR A 61 -1.33 2.29 -3.32
N GLN A 62 -1.74 3.19 -4.20
CA GLN A 62 -1.11 3.48 -5.47
C GLN A 62 -0.92 4.98 -5.63
N ILE A 63 0.16 5.37 -6.32
CA ILE A 63 0.42 6.77 -6.66
C ILE A 63 -0.19 7.01 -8.04
N VAL A 64 -1.10 7.97 -8.11
CA VAL A 64 -1.68 8.46 -9.35
C VAL A 64 -1.24 9.90 -9.61
N LYS A 65 -1.03 10.22 -10.87
CA LYS A 65 -0.56 11.54 -11.29
C LYS A 65 -1.65 12.22 -12.12
N VAL A 66 -2.15 13.35 -11.65
CA VAL A 66 -3.03 14.23 -12.43
C VAL A 66 -2.23 15.45 -12.80
N ASP A 67 -1.89 15.55 -14.09
CA ASP A 67 -0.95 16.54 -14.61
C ASP A 67 0.45 16.39 -13.96
N ASP A 68 0.85 17.30 -13.07
CA ASP A 68 2.12 17.27 -12.33
C ASP A 68 1.92 17.19 -10.81
N VAL A 69 0.72 16.85 -10.35
CA VAL A 69 0.40 16.65 -8.93
C VAL A 69 0.21 15.17 -8.67
N GLU A 70 0.89 14.66 -7.64
CA GLU A 70 0.82 13.26 -7.23
C GLU A 70 -0.13 13.07 -6.06
N PHE A 71 -1.00 12.07 -6.19
CA PHE A 71 -1.95 11.65 -5.17
C PHE A 71 -1.73 10.18 -4.83
N GLU A 72 -1.74 9.85 -3.54
CA GLU A 72 -1.83 8.47 -3.06
C GLU A 72 -3.32 8.15 -2.86
N ILE A 73 -3.80 7.12 -3.54
CA ILE A 73 -5.18 6.59 -3.42
C ILE A 73 -5.14 5.08 -3.13
N PRO A 74 -6.22 4.45 -2.64
CA PRO A 74 -6.26 3.01 -2.47
C PRO A 74 -6.05 2.21 -3.77
N ALA A 75 -5.40 1.06 -3.67
CA ALA A 75 -5.05 0.22 -4.82
C ALA A 75 -6.24 -0.59 -5.40
N ASP A 76 -7.40 -0.61 -4.73
CA ASP A 76 -8.61 -1.30 -5.17
C ASP A 76 -9.45 -0.48 -6.17
N TYR A 77 -9.08 0.77 -6.41
CA TYR A 77 -9.62 1.59 -7.49
C TYR A 77 -9.09 1.12 -8.86
N VAL A 78 -9.96 1.06 -9.87
CA VAL A 78 -9.64 0.56 -11.22
C VAL A 78 -8.56 1.40 -11.91
N ASN A 79 -7.53 0.73 -12.42
CA ASN A 79 -6.31 1.32 -12.98
C ASN A 79 -6.44 1.98 -14.37
N ASP A 80 -7.65 2.06 -14.95
CA ASP A 80 -7.87 2.71 -16.24
C ASP A 80 -8.80 3.93 -16.06
N PRO A 81 -8.26 5.03 -15.50
CA PRO A 81 -9.07 6.20 -15.23
C PRO A 81 -9.50 6.86 -16.53
N SER A 82 -10.77 7.24 -16.61
CA SER A 82 -11.25 8.10 -17.68
C SER A 82 -10.58 9.47 -17.53
N ARG A 83 -9.68 9.82 -18.44
CA ARG A 83 -9.08 11.15 -18.50
C ARG A 83 -9.98 12.09 -19.30
N THR A 84 -10.33 13.21 -18.69
CA THR A 84 -11.03 14.31 -19.35
C THR A 84 -10.13 15.53 -19.34
N GLU A 85 -9.70 15.97 -20.52
CA GLU A 85 -9.04 17.27 -20.66
C GLU A 85 -10.11 18.34 -20.86
N VAL A 86 -10.10 19.36 -20.02
CA VAL A 86 -11.03 20.49 -20.11
C VAL A 86 -10.18 21.75 -20.24
N SER A 87 -10.39 22.50 -21.32
CA SER A 87 -9.81 23.82 -21.49
C SER A 87 -10.98 24.80 -21.47
N TYR A 88 -11.04 25.62 -20.42
CA TYR A 88 -12.08 26.63 -20.28
C TYR A 88 -11.77 27.86 -21.14
N ASP A 89 -10.49 28.23 -21.23
CA ASP A 89 -9.96 29.21 -22.17
C ASP A 89 -8.50 28.86 -22.55
N GLU A 90 -7.90 29.64 -23.44
CA GLU A 90 -6.51 29.46 -23.91
C GLU A 90 -5.45 29.51 -22.81
N ASN A 91 -5.79 30.10 -21.67
CA ASN A 91 -4.93 30.27 -20.50
C ASN A 91 -5.21 29.18 -19.46
N VAL A 92 -6.45 28.74 -19.24
CA VAL A 92 -6.78 27.75 -18.22
C VAL A 92 -6.79 26.34 -18.81
N LYS A 93 -5.75 25.58 -18.47
CA LYS A 93 -5.67 24.15 -18.75
C LYS A 93 -6.08 23.38 -17.51
N SER A 94 -7.08 22.52 -17.62
CA SER A 94 -7.39 21.54 -16.58
C SER A 94 -7.38 20.11 -17.10
N SER A 95 -6.96 19.20 -16.22
CA SER A 95 -7.06 17.76 -16.43
C SER A 95 -7.85 17.18 -15.27
N ALA A 96 -8.81 16.32 -15.58
CA ALA A 96 -9.52 15.52 -14.59
C ALA A 96 -9.30 14.04 -14.88
N MET A 97 -9.16 13.25 -13.82
CA MET A 97 -9.04 11.81 -13.89
C MET A 97 -9.98 11.20 -12.85
N GLY A 98 -10.77 10.22 -13.29
CA GLY A 98 -11.74 9.52 -12.46
C GLY A 98 -11.36 8.08 -12.22
N TRP A 99 -11.48 7.62 -10.99
CA TRP A 99 -11.27 6.25 -10.55
C TRP A 99 -12.52 5.75 -9.83
N SER A 100 -12.85 4.48 -9.97
CA SER A 100 -13.93 3.85 -9.21
C SER A 100 -13.51 2.50 -8.66
N ASN A 101 -14.16 2.08 -7.58
CA ASN A 101 -14.26 0.68 -7.18
C ASN A 101 -15.75 0.27 -7.19
N LYS A 102 -16.09 -0.83 -6.52
CA LYS A 102 -17.47 -1.34 -6.45
C LYS A 102 -18.45 -0.43 -5.68
N ASP A 103 -17.95 0.40 -4.76
CA ASP A 103 -18.76 1.17 -3.81
C ASP A 103 -18.61 2.69 -4.00
N THR A 104 -17.45 3.14 -4.49
CA THR A 104 -17.07 4.56 -4.49
C THR A 104 -16.45 5.00 -5.81
N TYR A 105 -16.56 6.31 -6.07
CA TYR A 105 -15.93 7.03 -7.17
C TYR A 105 -15.12 8.21 -6.61
N ILE A 106 -13.91 8.37 -7.12
CA ILE A 106 -13.02 9.50 -6.86
C ILE A 106 -12.72 10.16 -8.21
N GLU A 107 -12.86 11.47 -8.29
CA GLU A 107 -12.37 12.26 -9.41
C GLU A 107 -11.46 13.36 -8.91
N ILE A 108 -10.29 13.48 -9.54
CA ILE A 108 -9.31 14.48 -9.18
C ILE A 108 -9.09 15.37 -10.40
N GLY A 109 -9.42 16.64 -10.23
CA GLY A 109 -9.18 17.72 -11.18
C GLY A 109 -8.01 18.58 -10.74
N VAL A 110 -7.11 18.88 -11.67
CA VAL A 110 -6.05 19.87 -11.50
C VAL A 110 -6.22 20.93 -12.58
N ALA A 111 -6.39 22.18 -12.17
CA ALA A 111 -6.44 23.33 -13.04
C ALA A 111 -5.18 24.19 -12.85
N ARG A 112 -4.44 24.40 -13.93
CA ARG A 112 -3.33 25.36 -13.98
C ARG A 112 -3.85 26.72 -14.42
N THR A 113 -3.38 27.74 -13.73
CA THR A 113 -3.68 29.13 -14.05
C THR A 113 -2.39 29.87 -14.34
N PRO A 114 -2.02 30.08 -15.62
CA PRO A 114 -0.78 30.74 -15.98
C PRO A 114 -0.85 32.22 -15.62
N GLY A 115 0.15 32.68 -14.87
CA GLY A 115 0.35 34.09 -14.57
C GLY A 115 0.72 34.33 -13.11
N SER A 116 1.57 35.34 -12.86
CA SER A 116 2.04 35.72 -11.53
C SER A 116 1.02 36.49 -10.67
N GLY A 117 -0.27 36.43 -11.02
CA GLY A 117 -1.33 37.22 -10.39
C GLY A 117 -2.55 36.41 -9.94
N PHE A 118 -2.59 35.11 -10.23
CA PHE A 118 -3.71 34.27 -9.83
C PHE A 118 -3.42 33.63 -8.48
N ASN A 119 -4.25 33.96 -7.49
CA ASN A 119 -4.18 33.37 -6.16
C ASN A 119 -5.08 32.13 -6.16
N SER A 120 -4.48 30.94 -6.15
CA SER A 120 -5.24 29.69 -6.17
C SER A 120 -6.12 29.49 -4.94
N GLN A 121 -5.75 30.08 -3.78
CA GLN A 121 -6.60 30.06 -2.59
C GLN A 121 -7.81 30.98 -2.75
N GLU A 122 -7.66 32.14 -3.40
CA GLU A 122 -8.78 33.02 -3.78
C GLU A 122 -9.69 32.34 -4.81
N ALA A 123 -9.11 31.67 -5.79
CA ALA A 123 -9.86 30.91 -6.77
C ALA A 123 -10.66 29.77 -6.14
N ALA A 124 -10.04 29.00 -5.24
CA ALA A 124 -10.72 27.98 -4.46
C ALA A 124 -11.87 28.58 -3.62
N ALA A 125 -11.70 29.79 -3.08
CA ALA A 125 -12.75 30.50 -2.36
C ALA A 125 -13.94 30.89 -3.23
N ASN A 126 -13.69 31.22 -4.51
CA ASN A 126 -14.72 31.63 -5.45
C ASN A 126 -15.57 30.45 -5.97
N VAL A 127 -15.10 29.19 -5.84
CA VAL A 127 -15.91 28.00 -6.20
C VAL A 127 -17.12 27.83 -5.27
N GLY A 128 -17.08 28.44 -4.08
CA GLY A 128 -18.13 28.33 -3.07
C GLY A 128 -17.91 27.16 -2.11
N GLY A 129 -18.87 26.96 -1.20
CA GLY A 129 -18.77 25.96 -0.13
C GLY A 129 -18.32 26.54 1.21
N SER A 130 -18.12 25.65 2.18
CA SER A 130 -17.73 26.01 3.54
C SER A 130 -16.21 25.92 3.71
N PRO A 131 -15.53 26.96 4.22
CA PRO A 131 -14.11 26.88 4.53
C PRO A 131 -13.82 25.72 5.49
N THR A 132 -12.82 24.91 5.18
CA THR A 132 -12.42 23.75 6.00
C THR A 132 -10.93 23.43 5.87
N LYS A 133 -10.46 22.46 6.65
CA LYS A 133 -9.13 21.85 6.50
C LYS A 133 -9.25 20.35 6.25
N MET A 134 -8.77 19.90 5.11
CA MET A 134 -8.80 18.50 4.69
C MET A 134 -7.53 18.19 3.88
N LEU A 135 -7.11 16.92 3.86
CA LEU A 135 -5.92 16.47 3.12
C LEU A 135 -4.61 17.20 3.50
N GLY A 136 -4.58 17.90 4.64
CA GLY A 136 -3.46 18.75 5.05
C GLY A 136 -3.52 20.21 4.55
N TYR A 137 -4.55 20.58 3.79
CA TYR A 137 -4.69 21.90 3.16
C TYR A 137 -5.91 22.66 3.68
N SER A 138 -5.82 24.00 3.67
CA SER A 138 -6.99 24.86 3.82
C SER A 138 -7.69 24.97 2.47
N GLY A 139 -9.01 24.82 2.46
CA GLY A 139 -9.79 24.85 1.23
C GLY A 139 -11.27 25.00 1.50
N TYR A 140 -12.07 24.67 0.51
CA TYR A 140 -13.52 24.82 0.52
C TYR A 140 -14.17 23.48 0.23
N TYR A 141 -15.14 23.14 1.08
CA TYR A 141 -15.87 21.89 1.00
C TYR A 141 -17.32 22.16 0.60
N GLN A 142 -17.83 21.35 -0.33
CA GLN A 142 -19.21 21.40 -0.78
C GLN A 142 -19.81 19.99 -0.75
N LYS A 143 -21.00 19.87 -0.17
CA LYS A 143 -21.86 18.69 -0.29
C LYS A 143 -22.92 18.95 -1.36
N TYR A 144 -23.13 17.98 -2.24
CA TYR A 144 -24.18 18.03 -3.27
C TYR A 144 -25.41 17.21 -2.85
N ASP A 145 -26.53 17.44 -3.55
CA ASP A 145 -27.82 16.81 -3.26
C ASP A 145 -27.83 15.29 -3.49
N ASN A 146 -26.96 14.80 -4.39
CA ASN A 146 -26.74 13.37 -4.66
C ASN A 146 -25.80 12.70 -3.65
N GLU A 147 -25.58 13.34 -2.49
CA GLU A 147 -24.66 12.89 -1.45
C GLU A 147 -23.20 12.74 -1.91
N SER A 148 -22.81 13.38 -3.00
CA SER A 148 -21.39 13.52 -3.34
C SER A 148 -20.78 14.74 -2.67
N TYR A 149 -19.46 14.78 -2.70
CA TYR A 149 -18.68 15.76 -1.99
C TYR A 149 -17.56 16.28 -2.86
N THR A 150 -17.19 17.54 -2.67
CA THR A 150 -16.02 18.13 -3.32
C THR A 150 -15.22 18.94 -2.31
N PHE A 151 -13.91 18.80 -2.41
CA PHE A 151 -12.95 19.62 -1.70
C PHE A 151 -12.04 20.33 -2.71
N VAL A 152 -12.03 21.66 -2.64
CA VAL A 152 -11.21 22.52 -3.51
C VAL A 152 -10.16 23.21 -2.68
N PHE A 153 -8.91 23.14 -3.12
CA PHE A 153 -7.80 23.79 -2.42
C PHE A 153 -6.78 24.34 -3.41
N GLY A 154 -6.09 25.40 -2.99
CA GLY A 154 -5.06 26.05 -3.78
C GLY A 154 -3.67 25.55 -3.42
N LEU A 155 -2.92 25.15 -4.43
CA LEU A 155 -1.46 24.95 -4.43
C LEU A 155 -0.79 26.17 -5.08
N LYS A 156 0.53 26.33 -5.01
CA LYS A 156 1.23 27.59 -5.38
C LYS A 156 0.68 28.32 -6.63
N ASP A 157 0.53 27.60 -7.75
CA ASP A 157 0.01 28.10 -9.03
C ASP A 157 -1.10 27.20 -9.63
N LYS A 158 -1.71 26.34 -8.80
CA LYS A 158 -2.70 25.34 -9.22
C LYS A 158 -3.90 25.35 -8.30
N VAL A 159 -5.07 25.07 -8.86
CA VAL A 159 -6.28 24.75 -8.09
C VAL A 159 -6.54 23.26 -8.24
N CYS A 160 -6.56 22.57 -7.11
CA CYS A 160 -6.90 21.16 -7.04
C CYS A 160 -8.35 21.00 -6.59
N MET A 161 -9.05 20.10 -7.24
CA MET A 161 -10.42 19.71 -6.92
C MET A 161 -10.45 18.20 -6.75
N VAL A 162 -10.93 17.75 -5.59
CA VAL A 162 -11.14 16.33 -5.31
C VAL A 162 -12.63 16.13 -5.10
N TYR A 163 -13.24 15.39 -6.01
CA TYR A 163 -14.64 14.97 -5.97
C TYR A 163 -14.71 13.51 -5.51
N VAL A 164 -15.62 13.20 -4.60
CA VAL A 164 -15.84 11.83 -4.12
C VAL A 164 -17.34 11.54 -3.99
N SER A 165 -17.75 10.30 -4.28
CA SER A 165 -19.14 9.86 -4.09
C SER A 165 -19.47 9.48 -2.64
N ASP A 166 -18.47 9.28 -1.79
CA ASP A 166 -18.60 8.98 -0.36
C ASP A 166 -17.62 9.86 0.43
N TYR A 167 -18.10 10.48 1.50
CA TYR A 167 -17.29 11.38 2.33
C TYR A 167 -16.07 10.67 2.93
N ASP A 168 -16.19 9.40 3.29
CA ASP A 168 -15.11 8.65 3.92
C ASP A 168 -13.95 8.41 2.96
N ALA A 169 -14.18 8.44 1.64
CA ALA A 169 -13.12 8.31 0.64
C ALA A 169 -12.07 9.43 0.72
N PHE A 170 -12.40 10.61 1.29
CA PHE A 170 -11.39 11.65 1.51
C PHE A 170 -10.29 11.22 2.49
N LYS A 171 -10.57 10.31 3.43
CA LYS A 171 -9.57 9.84 4.41
C LYS A 171 -8.47 9.01 3.76
N ASP A 172 -8.78 8.45 2.59
CA ASP A 172 -7.92 7.54 1.87
C ASP A 172 -7.06 8.24 0.81
N ILE A 173 -7.31 9.53 0.56
CA ILE A 173 -6.57 10.34 -0.40
C ILE A 173 -5.47 11.10 0.33
N LYS A 174 -4.25 11.09 -0.19
CA LYS A 174 -3.17 11.98 0.25
C LYS A 174 -2.55 12.70 -0.93
N VAL A 175 -2.22 13.97 -0.75
CA VAL A 175 -1.40 14.72 -1.72
C VAL A 175 0.06 14.53 -1.35
N ILE A 176 0.87 14.00 -2.27
CA ILE A 176 2.25 13.57 -1.97
C ILE A 176 3.27 14.63 -2.34
N SER A 177 3.13 15.26 -3.51
CA SER A 177 4.14 16.20 -4.00
C SER A 177 3.58 17.16 -5.06
N GLU A 178 4.23 18.32 -5.12
CA GLU A 178 4.28 19.20 -6.29
C GLU A 178 5.71 19.04 -6.83
N GLU A 179 5.91 18.40 -8.00
CA GLU A 179 7.21 18.45 -8.69
C GLU A 179 7.56 19.87 -9.15
#